data_AF-A0A972RLL1-F1
#
_entry.id   AF-A0A972RLL1-F1
#
_cell.length_a   1.000
_cell.length_b   1.000
_cell.length_c   1.000
_cell.angle_alpha   90.00
_cell.angle_beta   90.00
_cell.angle_gamma   90.00
#
_symmetry.space_group_name_H-M   'P 1'
#
loop_
_entity.id
_entity.type
_entity.pdbx_description
1 polymer ?
#
loop_
_entity_poly.entity_id
_entity_poly.type
_entity_poly.pdbx_seq_one_letter_code
_entity_poly.pdbx_strand_id
1 'polypeptide(L)'
;MSRCRSAVAMICLWMSCSVVFAGDALTQDQMLGKLYGADIGTRMRDKTFITPEQSRLLTGKPVSMFSMYIDLAHTRNIRVTAIEFDNEQIARAMDENNINGFQVKNWFFIGTVDVKSTQDIINAIVQ
;
A
#
# COMPACT_ATOMS: atom_id res chain seq x y z
N MET A 1 5.69 -39.07 2.83
CA MET A 1 5.11 -37.74 3.13
C MET A 1 5.97 -36.69 2.44
N SER A 2 5.33 -35.80 1.66
CA SER A 2 5.95 -34.98 0.62
C SER A 2 5.97 -33.49 1.03
N ARG A 3 7.15 -32.85 0.90
CA ARG A 3 7.46 -31.41 0.69
C ARG A 3 7.08 -30.43 1.83
N CYS A 4 7.80 -29.34 2.12
CA CYS A 4 8.53 -28.42 1.24
C CYS A 4 9.85 -27.94 1.87
N ARG A 5 10.93 -27.89 1.06
CA ARG A 5 12.11 -27.05 1.32
C ARG A 5 11.92 -25.76 0.55
N SER A 6 11.78 -24.63 1.24
CA SER A 6 11.81 -23.31 0.61
C SER A 6 13.19 -23.08 -0.01
N ALA A 7 13.23 -22.86 -1.32
CA ALA A 7 14.43 -22.51 -2.05
C ALA A 7 14.59 -20.99 -2.04
N VAL A 8 15.65 -20.50 -1.40
CA VAL A 8 16.11 -19.11 -1.56
C VAL A 8 17.00 -19.08 -2.81
N ALA A 9 16.58 -18.38 -3.85
CA ALA A 9 17.41 -18.12 -5.02
C ALA A 9 18.05 -16.73 -4.87
N MET A 10 19.36 -16.69 -4.64
CA MET A 10 20.16 -15.47 -4.61
C MET A 10 20.76 -15.26 -6.01
N ILE A 11 20.21 -14.32 -6.77
CA ILE A 11 20.81 -13.89 -8.04
C ILE A 11 21.61 -12.62 -7.74
N CYS A 12 22.93 -12.76 -7.66
CA CYS A 12 23.85 -11.63 -7.62
C CYS A 12 24.20 -11.23 -9.05
N LEU A 13 23.55 -10.18 -9.57
CA LEU A 13 24.05 -9.43 -10.71
C LEU A 13 24.51 -8.05 -10.20
N TRP A 14 25.70 -7.66 -10.65
CA TRP A 14 26.40 -6.42 -10.27
C TRP A 14 25.50 -5.17 -10.35
N MET A 15 25.66 -4.29 -9.35
CA MET A 15 25.13 -2.92 -9.30
C MET A 15 23.60 -2.75 -9.23
N SER A 16 22.96 -3.33 -8.21
CA SER A 16 21.94 -2.66 -7.36
C SER A 16 21.35 -3.71 -6.41
N CYS A 17 21.58 -3.57 -5.10
CA CYS A 17 20.86 -4.35 -4.10
C CYS A 17 19.42 -3.85 -4.03
N SER A 18 18.59 -4.28 -4.99
CA SER A 18 17.15 -4.24 -4.83
C SER A 18 16.77 -5.41 -3.92
N VAL A 19 16.55 -5.12 -2.65
CA VAL A 19 15.87 -6.07 -1.76
C VAL A 19 14.44 -6.20 -2.29
N VAL A 20 14.21 -7.22 -3.12
CA VAL A 20 12.86 -7.62 -3.51
C VAL A 20 12.29 -8.34 -2.31
N PHE A 21 11.54 -7.63 -1.47
CA PHE A 21 10.65 -8.31 -0.53
C PHE A 21 9.54 -8.96 -1.36
N ALA A 22 9.74 -10.21 -1.77
CA ALA A 22 8.68 -11.05 -2.30
C ALA A 22 7.73 -11.43 -1.13
N GLY A 23 6.99 -10.44 -0.63
CA GLY A 23 5.75 -10.69 0.07
C GLY A 23 4.65 -10.68 -0.98
N ASP A 24 3.77 -11.67 -0.95
CA ASP A 24 2.63 -11.74 -1.87
C ASP A 24 1.86 -10.41 -1.86
N ALA A 25 1.37 -10.00 -3.03
CA ALA A 25 0.48 -8.86 -3.15
C ALA A 25 -0.72 -9.06 -2.21
N LEU A 26 -1.05 -8.03 -1.43
CA LEU A 26 -2.19 -8.07 -0.52
C LEU A 26 -3.45 -7.71 -1.30
N THR A 27 -4.45 -8.58 -1.21
CA THR A 27 -5.83 -8.27 -1.63
C THR A 27 -6.45 -7.22 -0.71
N GLN A 28 -7.53 -6.59 -1.15
CA GLN A 28 -8.28 -5.62 -0.34
C GLN A 28 -8.66 -6.17 1.04
N ASP A 29 -9.19 -7.40 1.10
CA ASP A 29 -9.63 -8.00 2.37
C ASP A 29 -8.47 -8.27 3.32
N GLN A 30 -7.30 -8.66 2.80
CA GLN A 30 -6.10 -8.86 3.62
C GLN A 30 -5.56 -7.54 4.15
N MET A 31 -5.53 -6.50 3.31
CA MET A 31 -5.11 -5.16 3.72
C MET A 31 -6.02 -4.61 4.82
N LEU A 32 -7.35 -4.68 4.62
CA LEU A 32 -8.32 -4.25 5.63
C LEU A 32 -8.25 -5.09 6.91
N GLY A 33 -8.10 -6.41 6.78
CA GLY A 33 -7.94 -7.32 7.92
C GLY A 33 -6.72 -6.99 8.78
N LYS A 34 -5.60 -6.61 8.16
CA LYS A 34 -4.40 -6.15 8.86
C LYS A 34 -4.62 -4.83 9.60
N LEU A 35 -5.29 -3.86 8.98
CA LEU A 35 -5.65 -2.59 9.64
C LEU A 35 -6.57 -2.81 10.83
N TYR A 36 -7.62 -3.62 10.68
CA TYR A 36 -8.52 -3.95 11.79
C TYR A 36 -7.81 -4.72 12.92
N GLY A 37 -6.90 -5.63 12.57
CA GLY A 37 -6.11 -6.38 13.56
C GLY A 37 -5.15 -5.51 14.37
N ALA A 38 -4.81 -4.33 13.85
CA ALA A 38 -4.00 -3.31 14.53
C ALA A 38 -4.85 -2.23 15.24
N ASP A 39 -6.15 -2.48 15.44
CA ASP A 39 -7.12 -1.52 16.01
C ASP A 39 -7.23 -0.20 15.22
N ILE A 40 -6.89 -0.21 13.92
CA ILE A 40 -7.08 0.93 13.03
C ILE A 40 -8.48 0.87 12.44
N GLY A 41 -9.34 1.82 12.83
CA GLY A 41 -10.68 1.92 12.30
C GLY A 41 -10.64 2.30 10.82
N THR A 42 -11.39 1.60 9.97
CA THR A 42 -11.48 1.94 8.55
C THR A 42 -12.93 1.94 8.06
N ARG A 43 -13.25 2.90 7.19
CA ARG A 43 -14.58 3.04 6.58
C ARG A 43 -14.45 3.38 5.11
N MET A 44 -14.81 2.43 4.25
CA MET A 44 -14.82 2.61 2.80
C MET A 44 -15.92 3.58 2.36
N ARG A 45 -15.70 4.22 1.20
CA ARG A 45 -16.67 5.07 0.52
C ARG A 45 -16.72 4.70 -0.96
N ASP A 46 -17.95 4.64 -1.50
CA ASP A 46 -18.20 4.28 -2.91
C ASP A 46 -17.69 5.32 -3.92
N LYS A 47 -17.30 6.51 -3.45
CA LYS A 47 -16.76 7.57 -4.32
C LYS A 47 -15.26 7.62 -4.15
N THR A 48 -14.53 7.42 -5.24
CA THR A 48 -13.08 7.65 -5.30
C THR A 48 -12.80 9.13 -5.53
N PHE A 49 -11.88 9.69 -4.75
CA PHE A 49 -11.48 11.09 -4.86
C PHE A 49 -10.03 11.18 -5.31
N ILE A 50 -9.85 11.36 -6.62
CA ILE A 50 -8.55 11.60 -7.24
C ILE A 50 -8.72 12.81 -8.16
N THR A 51 -7.80 13.77 -8.09
CA THR A 51 -7.83 14.93 -8.98
C THR A 51 -7.41 14.53 -10.41
N PRO A 52 -7.82 15.28 -11.46
CA PRO A 52 -7.34 15.02 -12.81
C PRO A 52 -5.82 15.02 -12.94
N GLU A 53 -5.11 15.82 -12.14
CA GLU A 53 -3.65 15.85 -12.09
C GLU A 53 -3.07 14.55 -11.51
N GLN A 54 -3.56 14.11 -10.36
CA GLN A 54 -3.16 12.83 -9.75
C GLN A 54 -3.46 11.65 -10.67
N SER A 55 -4.59 11.69 -11.39
CA SER A 55 -4.95 10.65 -12.35
C SER A 55 -3.96 10.54 -13.51
N ARG A 56 -3.28 11.62 -13.91
CA ARG A 56 -2.25 11.59 -14.97
C ARG A 56 -0.92 11.03 -14.49
N LEU A 57 -0.68 11.07 -13.18
CA LEU A 57 0.53 10.54 -12.55
C LEU A 57 0.39 9.05 -12.20
N LEU A 58 -0.81 8.47 -12.35
CA LEU A 58 -1.03 7.04 -12.15
C LEU A 58 -0.17 6.24 -13.14
N THR A 59 0.72 5.42 -12.60
CA THR A 59 1.50 4.45 -13.37
C THR A 59 0.80 3.09 -13.31
N GLY A 60 0.76 2.38 -14.44
CA GLY A 60 0.07 1.09 -14.54
C GLY A 60 -1.46 1.20 -14.44
N LYS A 61 -2.12 0.04 -14.38
CA LYS A 61 -3.57 -0.07 -14.23
C LYS A 61 -3.88 -0.53 -12.79
N PRO A 62 -4.65 0.25 -12.01
CA PRO A 62 -5.11 -0.21 -10.70
C PRO A 62 -5.97 -1.48 -10.80
N VAL A 63 -5.80 -2.39 -9.87
CA VAL A 63 -6.67 -3.56 -9.65
C VAL A 63 -7.97 -3.11 -8.98
N SER A 64 -7.83 -2.34 -7.90
CA SER A 64 -8.92 -1.74 -7.16
C SER A 64 -8.52 -0.33 -6.71
N MET A 65 -9.53 0.51 -6.49
CA MET A 65 -9.30 1.91 -6.16
C MET A 65 -10.53 2.50 -5.47
N PHE A 66 -10.39 2.86 -4.20
CA PHE A 66 -11.51 3.35 -3.39
C PHE A 66 -11.02 4.39 -2.38
N SER A 67 -11.92 5.28 -1.97
CA SER A 67 -11.63 6.17 -0.86
C SER A 67 -12.02 5.53 0.47
N MET A 68 -11.23 5.77 1.50
CA MET A 68 -11.46 5.30 2.84
C MET A 68 -11.17 6.39 3.86
N TYR A 69 -11.93 6.37 4.95
CA TYR A 69 -11.60 7.11 6.17
C TYR A 69 -10.87 6.16 7.10
N ILE A 70 -9.74 6.61 7.62
CA ILE A 70 -8.90 5.92 8.58
C ILE A 70 -9.06 6.68 9.90
N ASP A 71 -9.56 5.97 10.91
CA ASP A 71 -9.79 6.49 12.25
C ASP A 71 -8.67 5.95 13.16
N LEU A 72 -7.74 6.82 13.55
CA LEU A 72 -6.64 6.50 14.45
C LEU A 72 -6.90 7.14 15.82
N ALA A 73 -6.40 6.51 16.89
CA ALA A 73 -6.67 6.90 18.28
C ALA A 73 -6.32 8.37 18.63
N HIS A 74 -5.46 9.02 17.84
CA HIS A 74 -4.91 10.35 18.16
C HIS A 74 -5.12 11.41 17.06
N THR A 75 -5.78 11.07 15.96
CA THR A 75 -5.93 11.97 14.81
C THR A 75 -7.37 12.00 14.31
N ARG A 76 -7.74 13.13 13.72
CA ARG A 76 -9.04 13.26 13.03
C ARG A 76 -9.10 12.24 11.90
N ASN A 77 -10.30 11.73 11.60
CA ASN A 77 -10.56 10.80 10.50
C ASN A 77 -9.78 11.21 9.24
N ILE A 78 -8.74 10.45 8.94
CA ILE A 78 -7.84 10.71 7.83
C ILE A 78 -8.51 10.17 6.59
N ARG A 79 -8.64 10.99 5.57
CA ARG A 79 -9.23 10.56 4.31
C ARG A 79 -8.13 10.27 3.31
N VAL A 80 -8.11 9.04 2.81
CA VAL A 80 -7.18 8.61 1.77
C VAL A 80 -7.94 7.95 0.62
N THR A 81 -7.33 7.95 -0.55
CA THR A 81 -7.68 7.05 -1.65
C THR A 81 -6.65 5.94 -1.68
N ALA A 82 -7.09 4.72 -1.39
CA ALA A 82 -6.26 3.51 -1.46
C ALA A 82 -6.33 2.94 -2.87
N ILE A 83 -5.16 2.65 -3.44
CA ILE A 83 -5.00 2.14 -4.80
C ILE A 83 -4.23 0.83 -4.72
N GLU A 84 -4.84 -0.25 -5.18
CA GLU A 84 -4.24 -1.56 -5.29
C GLU A 84 -3.63 -1.73 -6.68
N PHE A 85 -2.42 -2.27 -6.74
CA PHE A 85 -1.78 -2.68 -7.98
C PHE A 85 -1.50 -4.17 -8.01
N ASP A 86 -1.29 -4.72 -9.21
CA ASP A 86 -0.97 -6.13 -9.42
C ASP A 86 0.38 -6.51 -8.80
N ASN A 87 1.28 -5.54 -8.57
CA ASN A 87 2.57 -5.76 -7.94
C ASN A 87 3.09 -4.51 -7.21
N GLU A 88 4.05 -4.74 -6.33
CA GLU A 88 4.71 -3.71 -5.53
C GLU A 88 5.57 -2.73 -6.35
N GLN A 89 6.10 -3.13 -7.51
CA GLN A 89 6.94 -2.25 -8.32
C GLN A 89 6.14 -1.07 -8.90
N ILE A 90 4.88 -1.29 -9.27
CA ILE A 90 4.00 -0.21 -9.76
C ILE A 90 3.66 0.74 -8.60
N ALA A 91 3.29 0.21 -7.43
CA ALA A 91 3.02 1.02 -6.25
C ALA A 91 4.25 1.85 -5.82
N ARG A 92 5.45 1.32 -5.96
CA ARG A 92 6.71 2.04 -5.70
C ARG A 92 6.97 3.13 -6.74
N ALA A 93 6.75 2.86 -8.01
CA ALA A 93 6.91 3.88 -9.06
C ALA A 93 5.97 5.09 -8.84
N MET A 94 4.82 4.90 -8.18
CA MET A 94 3.94 5.99 -7.80
C MET A 94 4.56 6.92 -6.75
N ASP A 95 5.25 6.36 -5.76
CA ASP A 95 5.95 7.10 -4.70
C ASP A 95 7.06 7.99 -5.30
N GLU A 96 7.79 7.45 -6.27
CA GLU A 96 8.86 8.15 -6.99
C GLU A 96 8.35 9.32 -7.86
N ASN A 97 7.06 9.34 -8.21
CA ASN A 97 6.43 10.38 -9.05
C ASN A 97 5.92 11.62 -8.26
N ASN A 98 6.31 11.79 -6.99
CA ASN A 98 5.92 12.92 -6.14
C ASN A 98 4.40 13.09 -5.97
N ILE A 99 3.62 12.01 -6.09
CA ILE A 99 2.21 12.05 -5.72
C ILE A 99 2.16 12.11 -4.20
N ASN A 100 1.46 13.12 -3.66
CA ASN A 100 1.29 13.26 -2.21
C ASN A 100 0.55 12.04 -1.63
N GLY A 101 1.32 11.11 -1.07
CA GLY A 101 0.88 9.80 -0.64
C GLY A 101 2.04 8.97 -0.10
N PHE A 102 1.81 7.68 0.11
CA PHE A 102 2.83 6.74 0.53
C PHE A 102 2.52 5.33 0.02
N GLN A 103 3.57 4.53 -0.16
CA GLN A 103 3.49 3.14 -0.56
C GLN A 103 3.58 2.19 0.64
N VAL A 104 2.86 1.06 0.56
CA VAL A 104 3.11 -0.13 1.37
C VAL A 104 2.69 -1.38 0.59
N LYS A 105 3.62 -2.30 0.35
CA LYS A 105 3.40 -3.48 -0.52
C LYS A 105 2.89 -3.06 -1.90
N ASN A 106 1.89 -3.74 -2.43
CA ASN A 106 1.23 -3.41 -3.70
C ASN A 106 0.19 -2.27 -3.58
N TRP A 107 0.15 -1.56 -2.45
CA TRP A 107 -0.80 -0.48 -2.20
C TRP A 107 -0.13 0.88 -2.22
N PHE A 108 -0.84 1.86 -2.77
CA PHE A 108 -0.49 3.27 -2.69
C PHE A 108 -1.65 4.07 -2.08
N PHE A 109 -1.36 4.91 -1.10
CA PHE A 109 -2.36 5.68 -0.38
C PHE A 109 -2.18 7.17 -0.71
N ILE A 110 -3.14 7.75 -1.44
CA ILE A 110 -3.15 9.17 -1.78
C ILE A 110 -3.93 9.94 -0.71
N GLY A 111 -3.33 11.00 -0.15
CA GLY A 111 -4.01 11.87 0.80
C GLY A 111 -3.05 12.54 1.78
N THR A 112 -3.57 13.47 2.57
CA THR A 112 -2.78 14.14 3.60
C THR A 112 -2.80 13.30 4.87
N VAL A 113 -1.72 12.58 5.11
CA VAL A 113 -1.49 11.76 6.31
C VAL A 113 -0.23 12.29 6.98
N ASP A 114 -0.27 12.55 8.29
CA ASP A 114 0.93 12.95 9.02
C ASP A 114 1.90 11.77 9.18
N VAL A 115 3.17 12.06 9.45
CA VAL A 115 4.25 11.07 9.53
C VAL A 115 3.94 9.94 10.52
N LYS A 116 3.31 10.24 11.66
CA LYS A 116 3.00 9.23 12.68
C LYS A 116 1.91 8.30 12.17
N SER A 117 0.82 8.87 11.65
CA SER A 117 -0.29 8.12 11.07
C SER A 117 0.15 7.24 9.89
N THR A 118 1.06 7.73 9.04
CA THR A 118 1.67 6.94 7.97
C THR A 118 2.44 5.74 8.52
N GLN A 119 3.27 5.94 9.55
CA GLN A 119 4.03 4.86 10.16
C GLN A 119 3.12 3.82 10.84
N ASP A 120 2.04 4.24 11.50
CA ASP A 120 1.07 3.34 12.13
C ASP A 120 0.40 2.43 11.07
N ILE A 121 0.00 3.00 9.93
CA ILE A 121 -0.57 2.25 8.80
C ILE A 121 0.45 1.27 8.20
N ILE A 122 1.68 1.71 7.96
CA ILE A 122 2.76 0.85 7.44
C ILE A 122 3.02 -0.32 8.39
N ASN A 123 3.14 -0.03 9.68
CA ASN A 123 3.38 -1.06 10.69
C ASN A 123 2.26 -2.09 10.73
N ALA A 124 1.01 -1.64 10.68
CA ALA A 124 -0.15 -2.54 10.66
C ALA A 124 -0.13 -3.48 9.44
N ILE A 125 0.26 -2.98 8.26
CA ILE A 125 0.22 -3.76 7.01
C ILE A 125 1.44 -4.68 6.85
N VAL A 126 2.61 -4.29 7.40
CA VAL A 126 3.87 -5.04 7.24
C VAL A 126 4.03 -6.17 8.27
N GLN A 127 3.46 -6.02 9.47
CA GLN A 127 3.44 -7.06 10.52
C GLN A 127 2.77 -8.34 10.05
#